data_AF-A0A842KTX1-F1
#
_entry.id   AF-A0A842KTX1-F1
#
_cell.length_a   1.000
_cell.length_b   1.000
_cell.length_c   1.000
_cell.angle_alpha   90.00
_cell.angle_beta   90.00
_cell.angle_gamma   90.00
#
_symmetry.space_group_name_H-M   'P 1'
#
loop_
_entity.id
_entity.type
_entity.pdbx_description
1 polymer ?
#
loop_
_entity_poly.entity_id
_entity_poly.type
_entity_poly.pdbx_seq_one_letter_code
_entity_poly.pdbx_strand_id
1 'polypeptide(L)'
;MRIVSKNDDEIIILALPSEDVKKGDYLLIEDPNVKKEMIVQVYDETYLDSNNFLEDIVRDEVIKSSTPSIENDPLEIGTLSYMLMDLRFLKCKIRGCFENGAFVPSINWLPSRASSKIKTITVNELYSKVLGKMDLNIVIGQTLDDQPYSISLHNLDGQLNIITGRKESGKSHLSKLLVSKLAENGAYIIVFDINNEYGGIGKRRDGGENEVSKKILTLRPGENFTFSIKYVGRRTLINILENVLDTPGVTLREFIRILDDLESKGCLTLKALGETIQTWKCNEFVRDAMLTRYYSLLASKLFTDSIEDSFKFEDAFNHFKEGLVMIIQLGNKPPIARRIVVEAVLNKICDLLESNKIPPTFLFAEEAHLYLRETYWDDLITRMRHYGVFTTFITNQPDAIPVGIYRQADNIFLFNFINSNDLEMVSKASMVDVETVKSLVRTLPPRHCLVIGKVAGNLPCLIKVASPNFQALGETKRFFKTRVQYIETLANRFEH
;
A
#
# COMPACT_ATOMS: atom_id res chain seq x y z
N MET A 1 17.00 29.89 -12.23
CA MET A 1 15.59 29.84 -11.81
C MET A 1 15.07 31.22 -11.40
N ARG A 2 13.88 31.61 -11.87
CA ARG A 2 13.18 32.86 -11.50
C ARG A 2 11.67 32.64 -11.33
N ILE A 3 11.03 33.35 -10.40
CA ILE A 3 9.58 33.29 -10.22
C ILE A 3 8.90 34.09 -11.34
N VAL A 4 7.97 33.45 -12.05
CA VAL A 4 7.23 34.04 -13.17
C VAL A 4 5.88 34.55 -12.67
N SER A 5 5.11 33.66 -12.06
CA SER A 5 3.76 33.93 -11.57
C SER A 5 3.42 33.02 -10.39
N LYS A 6 2.35 33.38 -9.68
CA LYS A 6 1.70 32.55 -8.67
C LYS A 6 0.20 32.60 -8.93
N ASN A 7 -0.43 31.44 -8.95
CA ASN A 7 -1.88 31.27 -9.04
C ASN A 7 -2.31 30.35 -7.89
N ASP A 8 -3.09 30.86 -6.94
CA ASP A 8 -3.52 30.14 -5.73
C ASP A 8 -2.36 29.46 -4.96
N ASP A 9 -2.26 28.14 -5.03
CA ASP A 9 -1.25 27.29 -4.40
C ASP A 9 -0.22 26.76 -5.40
N GLU A 10 -0.16 27.33 -6.60
CA GLU A 10 0.81 27.05 -7.66
C GLU A 10 1.77 28.24 -7.87
N ILE A 11 3.05 27.93 -8.07
CA ILE A 11 4.09 28.86 -8.50
C ILE A 11 4.71 28.34 -9.80
N ILE A 12 4.81 29.22 -10.79
CA ILE A 12 5.53 28.94 -12.04
C ILE A 12 6.94 29.51 -11.93
N ILE A 13 7.93 28.64 -12.10
CA ILE A 13 9.35 28.98 -12.06
C ILE A 13 9.93 28.80 -13.46
N LEU A 14 10.60 29.83 -13.97
CA LEU A 14 11.40 29.74 -15.18
C LEU A 14 12.75 29.14 -14.83
N ALA A 15 13.13 28.04 -15.48
CA ALA A 15 14.40 27.37 -15.32
C ALA A 15 15.18 27.35 -16.64
N LEU A 16 16.50 27.51 -16.53
CA LEU A 16 17.40 27.37 -17.68
C LEU A 16 17.57 25.88 -18.04
N PRO A 17 17.96 25.56 -19.29
CA PRO A 17 18.25 24.17 -19.69
C PRO A 17 19.37 23.53 -18.87
N SER A 18 20.32 24.34 -18.38
CA SER A 18 21.46 23.89 -17.57
C SER A 18 21.10 23.53 -16.13
N GLU A 19 19.89 23.83 -15.66
CA GLU A 19 19.48 23.56 -14.29
C GLU A 19 18.96 22.12 -14.18
N ASP A 20 19.63 21.23 -13.45
CA ASP A 20 19.15 19.85 -13.26
C ASP A 20 18.03 19.81 -12.21
N VAL A 21 16.79 19.97 -12.68
CA VAL A 21 15.57 19.89 -11.86
C VAL A 21 14.57 19.01 -12.59
N LYS A 22 14.02 18.03 -11.88
CA LYS A 22 13.11 17.01 -12.41
C LYS A 22 11.75 17.07 -11.71
N LYS A 23 10.76 16.42 -12.32
CA LYS A 23 9.44 16.23 -11.70
C LYS A 23 9.57 15.43 -10.39
N GLY A 24 8.99 15.96 -9.32
CA GLY A 24 9.04 15.44 -7.97
C GLY A 24 10.04 16.14 -7.06
N ASP A 25 10.99 16.89 -7.62
CA ASP A 25 12.01 17.60 -6.85
C ASP A 25 11.43 18.75 -6.03
N TYR A 26 12.07 19.02 -4.90
CA TYR A 26 11.76 20.14 -4.04
C TYR A 26 12.68 21.32 -4.31
N LEU A 27 12.09 22.51 -4.33
CA LEU A 27 12.79 23.77 -4.44
C LEU A 27 12.48 24.62 -3.19
N LEU A 28 13.49 25.34 -2.74
CA LEU A 28 13.42 26.31 -1.66
C LEU A 28 13.51 27.72 -2.24
N ILE A 29 12.50 28.53 -1.99
CA ILE A 29 12.45 29.94 -2.39
C ILE A 29 12.75 30.79 -1.14
N GLU A 30 13.98 31.30 -1.05
CA GLU A 30 14.46 32.14 0.03
C GLU A 30 14.18 33.62 -0.29
N ASP A 31 13.41 34.31 0.56
CA ASP A 31 13.29 35.77 0.47
C ASP A 31 14.12 36.45 1.58
N PRO A 32 15.22 37.13 1.20
CA PRO A 32 16.13 37.72 2.16
C PRO A 32 15.52 38.89 2.94
N ASN A 33 14.48 39.55 2.41
CA ASN A 33 13.91 40.74 3.06
C ASN A 33 13.10 40.37 4.30
N VAL A 34 12.41 39.24 4.26
CA VAL A 34 11.53 38.78 5.35
C VAL A 34 12.10 37.58 6.11
N LYS A 35 13.25 37.04 5.69
CA LYS A 35 13.90 35.85 6.29
C LYS A 35 12.96 34.65 6.38
N LYS A 36 12.14 34.45 5.33
CA LYS A 36 11.24 33.30 5.18
C LYS A 36 11.66 32.48 3.97
N GLU A 37 11.46 31.18 4.06
CA GLU A 37 11.77 30.24 2.99
C GLU A 37 10.50 29.49 2.63
N MET A 38 10.15 29.45 1.35
CA MET A 38 8.96 28.73 0.86
C MET A 38 9.37 27.43 0.19
N ILE A 39 8.69 26.35 0.55
CA ILE A 39 8.91 25.03 -0.03
C ILE A 39 7.91 24.82 -1.15
N VAL A 40 8.41 24.53 -2.34
CA VAL A 40 7.59 24.15 -3.49
C VAL A 40 8.08 22.83 -4.07
N GLN A 41 7.16 22.05 -4.63
CA GLN A 41 7.46 20.78 -5.30
C GLN A 41 7.14 20.89 -6.77
N VAL A 42 8.09 20.55 -7.64
CA VAL A 42 7.86 20.49 -9.08
C VAL A 42 6.95 19.31 -9.38
N TYR A 43 5.74 19.57 -9.87
CA TYR A 43 4.80 18.50 -10.21
C TYR A 43 4.68 18.31 -11.73
N ASP A 44 4.95 19.33 -12.52
CA ASP A 44 4.94 19.29 -13.98
C ASP A 44 5.97 20.25 -14.58
N GLU A 45 6.29 20.04 -15.85
CA GLU A 45 7.30 20.81 -16.59
C GLU A 45 6.87 20.94 -18.05
N THR A 46 6.95 22.15 -18.59
CA THR A 46 6.60 22.47 -19.98
C THR A 46 7.63 23.44 -20.56
N TYR A 47 7.77 23.49 -21.88
CA TYR A 47 8.57 24.53 -22.54
C TYR A 47 7.86 25.89 -22.50
N LEU A 48 8.64 26.94 -22.73
CA LEU A 48 8.10 28.27 -23.04
C LEU A 48 7.40 28.20 -24.41
N ASP A 49 6.08 28.04 -24.41
CA ASP A 49 5.31 28.00 -25.64
C ASP A 49 4.84 29.42 -26.01
N SER A 50 5.35 29.92 -27.14
CA SER A 50 4.86 31.14 -27.78
C SER A 50 4.53 30.77 -29.22
N ASN A 51 3.43 31.30 -29.75
CA ASN A 51 2.95 30.97 -31.10
C ASN A 51 4.03 31.15 -32.19
N ASN A 52 5.04 31.98 -31.95
CA ASN A 52 6.13 32.23 -32.89
C ASN A 52 7.17 31.10 -32.95
N PHE A 53 7.41 30.37 -31.85
CA PHE A 53 8.48 29.35 -31.81
C PHE A 53 8.21 28.19 -32.76
N LEU A 54 6.95 27.80 -32.93
CA LEU A 54 6.57 26.71 -33.84
C LEU A 54 6.83 27.11 -35.31
N GLU A 55 6.54 28.37 -35.68
CA GLU A 55 6.87 28.91 -37.00
C GLU A 55 8.38 29.00 -37.23
N ASP A 56 9.13 29.43 -36.20
CA ASP A 56 10.59 29.56 -36.27
C ASP A 56 11.27 28.18 -36.38
N ILE A 57 10.84 27.16 -35.63
CA ILE A 57 11.36 25.78 -35.74
C ILE A 57 11.13 25.23 -37.15
N VAL A 58 9.92 25.41 -37.71
CA VAL A 58 9.59 24.93 -39.06
C VAL A 58 10.42 25.68 -40.11
N ARG A 59 10.60 27.00 -39.95
CA ARG A 59 11.40 27.81 -40.87
C ARG A 59 12.87 27.39 -40.85
N ASP A 60 13.46 27.22 -39.66
CA ASP A 60 14.85 26.79 -39.49
C ASP A 60 15.10 25.41 -40.14
N GLU A 61 14.20 24.45 -39.93
CA GLU A 61 14.33 23.10 -40.51
C GLU A 61 14.27 23.12 -42.04
N VAL A 62 13.38 23.95 -42.61
CA VAL A 62 13.28 24.17 -44.06
C VAL A 62 14.57 24.81 -44.60
N ILE A 63 15.14 25.80 -43.92
CA ILE A 63 16.39 26.46 -44.34
C ILE A 63 17.57 25.50 -44.28
N LYS A 64 17.71 24.71 -43.21
CA LYS A 64 18.76 23.68 -43.07
C LYS A 64 18.67 22.61 -44.15
N SER A 65 17.45 22.20 -44.51
CA SER A 65 17.24 21.24 -45.61
C SER A 65 17.57 21.82 -47.00
N SER A 66 17.46 23.16 -47.16
CA SER A 66 17.60 23.84 -48.46
C SER A 66 19.01 24.35 -48.74
N THR A 67 19.79 24.65 -47.70
CA THR A 67 21.14 25.24 -47.81
C THR A 67 22.07 24.69 -46.73
N PRO A 68 22.81 23.60 -46.98
CA PRO A 68 23.63 22.93 -45.96
C PRO A 68 24.94 23.65 -45.58
N SER A 69 25.21 24.87 -46.07
CA SER A 69 26.58 25.42 -46.07
C SER A 69 26.75 26.92 -45.80
N ILE A 70 25.80 27.58 -45.13
CA ILE A 70 26.03 28.95 -44.61
C ILE A 70 25.43 29.09 -43.21
N GLU A 71 26.13 28.57 -42.20
CA GLU A 71 25.92 28.98 -40.80
C GLU A 71 27.11 29.84 -40.38
N ASN A 72 27.03 31.14 -40.64
CA ASN A 72 27.93 32.12 -40.05
C ASN A 72 27.06 33.01 -39.16
N ASP A 73 27.01 32.70 -37.87
CA ASP A 73 26.25 33.44 -36.84
C ASP A 73 27.21 34.23 -35.93
N PRO A 74 27.80 35.34 -36.42
CA PRO A 74 28.79 36.11 -35.67
C PRO A 74 28.23 36.81 -34.43
N LEU A 75 26.90 36.81 -34.23
CA LEU A 75 26.22 37.43 -33.09
C LEU A 75 25.59 36.41 -32.13
N GLU A 76 25.77 35.11 -32.38
CA GLU A 76 25.18 34.01 -31.60
C GLU A 76 23.64 34.12 -31.43
N ILE A 77 22.96 34.74 -32.40
CA ILE A 77 21.50 34.96 -32.35
C ILE A 77 20.76 33.63 -32.40
N GLY A 78 21.25 32.67 -33.20
CA GLY A 78 20.71 31.32 -33.25
C GLY A 78 20.84 30.64 -31.88
N THR A 79 22.01 30.74 -31.25
CA THR A 79 22.28 30.18 -29.92
C THR A 79 21.35 30.77 -28.84
N LEU A 80 21.11 32.09 -28.87
CA LEU A 80 20.16 32.75 -27.97
C LEU A 80 18.71 32.34 -28.24
N SER A 81 18.33 32.17 -29.51
CA SER A 81 17.00 31.69 -29.90
C SER A 81 16.76 30.25 -29.42
N TYR A 82 17.72 29.34 -29.63
CA TYR A 82 17.67 27.98 -29.11
C TYR A 82 17.60 27.96 -27.59
N MET A 83 18.39 28.81 -26.92
CA MET A 83 18.31 28.94 -25.45
C MET A 83 16.92 29.39 -24.97
N LEU A 84 16.26 30.29 -25.69
CA LEU A 84 14.89 30.73 -25.38
C LEU A 84 13.84 29.62 -25.62
N MET A 85 13.98 28.85 -26.70
CA MET A 85 13.10 27.71 -27.02
C MET A 85 13.23 26.59 -25.99
N ASP A 86 14.45 26.36 -25.49
CA ASP A 86 14.73 25.33 -24.50
C ASP A 86 14.41 25.79 -23.05
N LEU A 87 13.95 27.03 -22.84
CA LEU A 87 13.52 27.48 -21.52
C LEU A 87 12.36 26.63 -21.00
N ARG A 88 12.45 26.28 -19.71
CA ARG A 88 11.50 25.38 -19.06
C ARG A 88 10.69 26.15 -18.04
N PHE A 89 9.36 26.00 -18.10
CA PHE A 89 8.46 26.37 -17.02
C PHE A 89 8.22 25.17 -16.12
N LEU A 90 8.73 25.28 -14.89
CA LEU A 90 8.48 24.34 -13.82
C LEU A 90 7.19 24.77 -13.12
N LYS A 91 6.16 23.93 -13.21
CA LYS A 91 4.92 24.11 -12.44
C LYS A 91 5.14 23.49 -11.07
N CYS A 92 5.08 24.33 -10.06
CA CYS A 92 5.43 23.95 -8.70
C CYS A 92 4.23 24.13 -7.79
N LYS A 93 3.94 23.12 -6.97
CA LYS A 93 2.91 23.20 -5.94
C LYS A 93 3.53 23.66 -4.63
N ILE A 94 2.90 24.60 -3.96
CA ILE A 94 3.41 25.10 -2.68
C ILE A 94 3.06 24.09 -1.57
N ARG A 95 4.04 23.74 -0.73
CA ARG A 95 3.89 22.69 0.32
C ARG A 95 4.06 23.17 1.75
N GLY A 96 4.56 24.39 1.95
CA GLY A 96 4.73 25.01 3.26
C GLY A 96 5.79 26.10 3.23
N CYS A 97 6.13 26.64 4.39
CA CYS A 97 7.25 27.55 4.57
C CYS A 97 8.04 27.21 5.84
N PHE A 98 9.28 27.66 5.90
CA PHE A 98 10.02 27.77 7.15
C PHE A 98 9.91 29.20 7.67
N GLU A 99 9.43 29.33 8.90
CA GLU A 99 9.40 30.59 9.64
C GLU A 99 10.30 30.46 10.88
N ASN A 100 11.35 31.27 10.97
CA ASN A 100 12.35 31.21 12.05
C ASN A 100 12.95 29.80 12.25
N GLY A 101 13.11 29.02 11.17
CA GLY A 101 13.67 27.66 11.20
C GLY A 101 12.67 26.56 11.57
N ALA A 102 11.41 26.88 11.86
CA ALA A 102 10.35 25.90 12.10
C ALA A 102 9.48 25.74 10.84
N PHE A 103 9.12 24.49 10.51
CA PHE A 103 8.20 24.21 9.40
C PHE A 103 6.78 24.62 9.76
N VAL A 104 6.15 25.39 8.88
CA VAL A 104 4.77 25.84 8.98
C VAL A 104 4.04 25.42 7.69
N PRO A 105 3.00 24.58 7.75
CA PRO A 105 2.30 24.12 6.56
C PRO A 105 1.41 25.21 5.93
N SER A 106 0.96 26.19 6.71
CA SER A 106 0.13 27.31 6.25
C SER A 106 0.96 28.43 5.65
N ILE A 107 0.49 29.04 4.56
CA ILE A 107 1.22 30.08 3.86
C ILE A 107 0.38 31.33 3.74
N ASN A 108 0.79 32.37 4.46
CA ASN A 108 0.14 33.68 4.46
C ASN A 108 1.05 34.76 3.83
N TRP A 109 1.96 34.35 2.95
CA TRP A 109 3.02 35.23 2.43
C TRP A 109 3.40 34.88 0.99
N LEU A 110 3.91 35.86 0.25
CA LEU A 110 4.34 35.75 -1.13
C LEU A 110 5.81 36.19 -1.29
N PRO A 111 6.71 35.32 -1.79
CA PRO A 111 8.09 35.68 -2.05
C PRO A 111 8.25 36.76 -3.12
N SER A 112 9.23 37.65 -2.93
CA SER A 112 9.59 38.70 -3.89
C SER A 112 10.11 38.12 -5.20
N ARG A 113 9.52 38.49 -6.34
CA ARG A 113 10.00 38.04 -7.66
C ARG A 113 11.42 38.51 -7.99
N ALA A 114 11.79 39.70 -7.52
CA ALA A 114 13.06 40.34 -7.88
C ALA A 114 14.23 39.85 -7.02
N SER A 115 13.99 39.68 -5.72
CA SER A 115 15.05 39.46 -4.73
C SER A 115 15.12 38.03 -4.18
N SER A 116 14.09 37.20 -4.40
CA SER A 116 14.13 35.82 -3.93
C SER A 116 15.16 34.99 -4.67
N LYS A 117 15.78 34.06 -3.96
CA LYS A 117 16.71 33.07 -4.50
C LYS A 117 16.04 31.70 -4.47
N ILE A 118 16.15 30.96 -5.57
CA ILE A 118 15.58 29.62 -5.70
C ILE A 118 16.72 28.63 -5.74
N LYS A 119 16.67 27.61 -4.88
CA LYS A 119 17.66 26.53 -4.81
C LYS A 119 16.96 25.18 -4.76
N THR A 120 17.62 24.14 -5.23
CA THR A 120 17.18 22.76 -5.01
C THR A 120 17.44 22.35 -3.57
N ILE A 121 16.56 21.51 -3.01
CA ILE A 121 16.75 20.89 -1.69
C ILE A 121 16.48 19.40 -1.82
N THR A 122 17.36 18.58 -1.26
CA THR A 122 17.15 17.12 -1.27
C THR A 122 16.01 16.75 -0.33
N VAL A 123 15.31 15.65 -0.63
CA VAL A 123 14.23 15.15 0.23
C VAL A 123 14.75 14.86 1.64
N ASN A 124 15.92 14.25 1.76
CA ASN A 124 16.52 13.91 3.05
C ASN A 124 16.84 15.15 3.88
N GLU A 125 17.40 16.20 3.27
CA GLU A 125 17.64 17.48 3.95
C GLU A 125 16.32 18.13 4.37
N LEU A 126 15.34 18.20 3.48
CA LEU A 126 14.02 18.74 3.77
C LEU A 126 13.36 18.01 4.94
N TYR A 127 13.40 16.68 4.94
CA TYR A 127 12.74 15.86 5.94
C TYR A 127 13.45 15.96 7.28
N SER A 128 14.78 16.06 7.29
CA SER A 128 15.52 16.31 8.53
C SER A 128 15.12 17.64 9.18
N LYS A 129 14.81 18.67 8.39
CA LYS A 129 14.32 19.98 8.87
C LYS A 129 12.86 19.93 9.32
N VAL A 130 12.01 19.12 8.68
CA VAL A 130 10.57 19.06 8.96
C VAL A 130 10.23 18.09 10.09
N LEU A 131 10.81 16.89 10.08
CA LEU A 131 10.51 15.80 11.02
C LEU A 131 11.46 15.76 12.22
N GLY A 132 12.62 16.42 12.12
CA GLY A 132 13.67 16.34 13.14
C GLY A 132 14.34 14.98 13.20
N LYS A 133 14.90 14.63 14.36
CA LYS A 133 15.56 13.34 14.59
C LYS A 133 14.49 12.26 14.79
N MET A 134 14.50 11.25 13.93
CA MET A 134 13.58 10.11 13.99
C MET A 134 14.27 8.89 14.60
N ASP A 135 13.58 8.20 15.51
CA ASP A 135 14.02 6.92 16.08
C ASP A 135 13.38 5.73 15.34
N LEU A 136 13.98 4.54 15.44
CA LEU A 136 13.54 3.30 14.77
C LEU A 136 13.36 3.44 13.25
N ASN A 137 14.39 3.93 12.57
CA ASN A 137 14.37 4.14 11.12
C ASN A 137 14.65 2.85 10.35
N ILE A 138 13.82 2.58 9.34
CA ILE A 138 14.02 1.50 8.37
C ILE A 138 14.18 2.08 6.97
N VAL A 139 15.18 1.58 6.24
CA VAL A 139 15.36 1.93 4.83
C VAL A 139 14.35 1.16 3.99
N ILE A 140 13.49 1.87 3.27
CA ILE A 140 12.49 1.26 2.38
C ILE A 140 12.79 1.45 0.90
N GLY A 141 13.76 2.31 0.57
CA GLY A 141 14.07 2.66 -0.80
C GLY A 141 15.14 3.71 -0.93
N GLN A 142 15.13 4.36 -2.09
CA GLN A 142 15.98 5.50 -2.43
C GLN A 142 15.11 6.62 -3.00
N THR A 143 15.51 7.86 -2.79
CA THR A 143 14.94 9.04 -3.43
C THR A 143 15.39 9.12 -4.90
N LEU A 144 14.88 10.08 -5.68
CA LEU A 144 15.22 10.23 -7.11
C LEU A 144 16.69 10.63 -7.35
N ASP A 145 17.35 11.21 -6.34
CA ASP A 145 18.79 11.52 -6.29
C ASP A 145 19.63 10.36 -5.70
N ASP A 146 19.09 9.13 -5.73
CA ASP A 146 19.71 7.89 -5.28
C ASP A 146 20.15 7.86 -3.79
N GLN A 147 19.70 8.81 -2.98
CA GLN A 147 19.94 8.81 -1.53
C GLN A 147 19.03 7.78 -0.83
N PRO A 148 19.50 7.10 0.23
CA PRO A 148 18.65 6.19 1.00
C PRO A 148 17.45 6.92 1.59
N TYR A 149 16.24 6.38 1.36
CA TYR A 149 15.01 6.87 1.95
C TYR A 149 14.60 5.97 3.11
N SER A 150 14.50 6.58 4.29
CA SER A 150 14.15 5.90 5.54
C SER A 150 12.85 6.43 6.12
N ILE A 151 12.08 5.55 6.75
CA ILE A 151 10.88 5.92 7.52
C ILE A 151 11.01 5.40 8.95
N SER A 152 10.43 6.12 9.90
CA SER A 152 10.30 5.60 11.27
C SER A 152 9.17 4.58 11.35
N LEU A 153 9.42 3.47 12.07
CA LEU A 153 8.39 2.48 12.36
C LEU A 153 7.22 3.05 13.18
N HIS A 154 7.43 4.12 13.95
CA HIS A 154 6.34 4.82 14.65
C HIS A 154 5.29 5.41 13.70
N ASN A 155 5.67 5.69 12.44
CA ASN A 155 4.75 6.16 11.41
C ASN A 155 3.98 5.02 10.74
N LEU A 156 4.23 3.77 11.12
CA LEU A 156 3.44 2.59 10.73
C LEU A 156 2.64 2.04 11.92
N ASP A 157 3.21 2.11 13.12
CA ASP A 157 2.58 1.73 14.38
C ASP A 157 1.37 2.63 14.68
N GLY A 158 0.21 2.02 14.97
CA GLY A 158 -1.03 2.77 15.16
C GLY A 158 -1.61 3.40 13.90
N GLN A 159 -1.04 3.13 12.71
CA GLN A 159 -1.44 3.80 11.47
C GLN A 159 -2.17 2.87 10.50
N LEU A 160 -3.08 3.45 9.72
CA LEU A 160 -3.70 2.80 8.57
C LEU A 160 -2.89 3.09 7.31
N ASN A 161 -2.44 2.03 6.63
CA ASN A 161 -1.62 2.12 5.43
C ASN A 161 -2.37 1.56 4.22
N ILE A 162 -2.23 2.21 3.06
CA ILE A 162 -2.74 1.71 1.78
C ILE A 162 -1.60 1.63 0.77
N ILE A 163 -1.42 0.46 0.16
CA ILE A 163 -0.48 0.23 -0.93
C ILE A 163 -1.30 -0.10 -2.19
N THR A 164 -1.31 0.81 -3.16
CA THR A 164 -2.11 0.65 -4.37
C THR A 164 -1.35 1.02 -5.64
N GLY A 165 -1.82 0.53 -6.79
CA GLY A 165 -1.06 0.56 -8.05
C GLY A 165 -1.47 -0.55 -9.02
N ARG A 166 -1.13 -0.41 -10.30
CA ARG A 166 -1.42 -1.45 -11.30
C ARG A 166 -0.72 -2.78 -10.98
N LYS A 167 -1.14 -3.89 -11.60
CA LYS A 167 -0.41 -5.17 -11.49
C LYS A 167 1.05 -4.99 -11.95
N GLU A 168 1.95 -5.75 -11.34
CA GLU A 168 3.40 -5.72 -11.66
C GLU A 168 4.14 -4.40 -11.38
N SER A 169 3.49 -3.44 -10.70
CA SER A 169 4.10 -2.14 -10.39
C SER A 169 5.11 -2.15 -9.23
N GLY A 170 5.12 -3.20 -8.40
CA GLY A 170 6.03 -3.32 -7.24
C GLY A 170 5.35 -3.32 -5.86
N LYS A 171 4.01 -3.27 -5.78
CA LYS A 171 3.25 -3.32 -4.52
C LYS A 171 3.66 -4.44 -3.57
N SER A 172 3.65 -5.69 -4.06
CA SER A 172 4.01 -6.87 -3.25
C SER A 172 5.47 -6.82 -2.80
N HIS A 173 6.37 -6.19 -3.57
CA HIS A 173 7.76 -6.00 -3.14
C HIS A 173 7.85 -5.06 -1.93
N LEU A 174 7.17 -3.92 -1.97
CA LEU A 174 7.14 -2.99 -0.83
C LEU A 174 6.48 -3.63 0.39
N SER A 175 5.34 -4.31 0.19
CA SER A 175 4.65 -5.01 1.28
C SER A 175 5.55 -6.03 1.98
N LYS A 176 6.21 -6.91 1.20
CA LYS A 176 7.15 -7.92 1.73
C LYS A 176 8.37 -7.28 2.40
N LEU A 177 8.86 -6.15 1.90
CA LEU A 177 9.93 -5.37 2.53
C LEU A 177 9.50 -4.81 3.90
N LEU A 178 8.30 -4.22 3.98
CA LEU A 178 7.74 -3.72 5.25
C LEU A 178 7.55 -4.86 6.25
N VAL A 179 6.98 -5.99 5.82
CA VAL A 179 6.82 -7.18 6.67
C VAL A 179 8.17 -7.66 7.21
N SER A 180 9.19 -7.77 6.36
CA SER A 180 10.54 -8.17 6.78
C SER A 180 11.11 -7.21 7.82
N LYS A 181 11.05 -5.89 7.56
CA LYS A 181 11.61 -4.87 8.44
C LYS A 181 10.88 -4.79 9.78
N LEU A 182 9.56 -4.94 9.79
CA LEU A 182 8.77 -5.03 11.02
C LEU A 182 9.13 -6.28 11.82
N ALA A 183 9.28 -7.44 11.16
CA ALA A 183 9.62 -8.71 11.82
C ALA A 183 11.05 -8.70 12.40
N GLU A 184 12.01 -8.10 11.69
CA GLU A 184 13.38 -7.84 12.19
C GLU A 184 13.34 -7.05 13.51
N ASN A 185 12.42 -6.08 13.61
CA ASN A 185 12.20 -5.26 14.81
C ASN A 185 11.22 -5.86 15.84
N GLY A 186 10.93 -7.17 15.74
CA GLY A 186 10.17 -7.90 16.75
C GLY A 186 8.64 -7.73 16.69
N ALA A 187 8.11 -7.23 15.58
CA ALA A 187 6.67 -7.08 15.42
C ALA A 187 5.94 -8.43 15.27
N TYR A 188 4.67 -8.45 15.71
CA TYR A 188 3.72 -9.50 15.39
C TYR A 188 2.93 -9.10 14.14
N ILE A 189 2.88 -9.98 13.16
CA ILE A 189 2.37 -9.70 11.82
C ILE A 189 1.49 -10.86 11.37
N ILE A 190 0.30 -10.54 10.87
CA ILE A 190 -0.58 -11.47 10.17
C ILE A 190 -0.69 -11.02 8.72
N VAL A 191 -0.47 -11.95 7.79
CA VAL A 191 -0.59 -11.72 6.35
C VAL A 191 -1.68 -12.61 5.79
N PHE A 192 -2.68 -12.02 5.15
CA PHE A 192 -3.58 -12.75 4.26
C PHE A 192 -2.93 -12.85 2.88
N ASP A 193 -2.39 -14.02 2.54
CA ASP A 193 -1.58 -14.25 1.34
C ASP A 193 -2.45 -14.91 0.25
N ILE A 194 -2.93 -14.08 -0.68
CA ILE A 194 -3.80 -14.53 -1.78
C ILE A 194 -2.98 -15.15 -2.90
N ASN A 195 -1.75 -14.68 -3.12
CA ASN A 195 -0.91 -15.14 -4.22
C ASN A 195 0.10 -16.23 -3.79
N ASN A 196 0.15 -16.56 -2.50
CA ASN A 196 1.12 -17.46 -1.88
C ASN A 196 2.59 -16.99 -2.07
N GLU A 197 2.82 -15.67 -2.02
CA GLU A 197 4.13 -15.07 -2.29
C GLU A 197 4.96 -14.75 -1.05
N TYR A 198 4.36 -14.72 0.14
CA TYR A 198 5.03 -14.27 1.37
C TYR A 198 5.87 -15.37 2.01
N GLY A 199 5.63 -16.65 1.66
CA GLY A 199 6.38 -17.79 2.20
C GLY A 199 7.90 -17.74 1.94
N GLY A 200 8.35 -16.92 0.97
CA GLY A 200 9.75 -16.75 0.62
C GLY A 200 10.50 -15.73 1.48
N ILE A 201 9.81 -14.97 2.34
CA ILE A 201 10.42 -13.87 3.11
C ILE A 201 11.51 -14.38 4.07
N GLY A 202 11.41 -15.61 4.57
CA GLY A 202 12.40 -16.21 5.48
C GLY A 202 13.68 -16.72 4.80
N LYS A 203 13.74 -16.65 3.46
CA LYS A 203 14.86 -17.17 2.67
C LYS A 203 15.49 -16.03 1.88
N ARG A 204 16.81 -16.00 1.84
CA ARG A 204 17.60 -15.15 0.95
C ARG A 204 17.50 -15.64 -0.49
N ARG A 205 17.95 -14.82 -1.45
CA ARG A 205 17.91 -15.20 -2.88
C ARG A 205 18.78 -16.41 -3.22
N ASP A 206 19.82 -16.65 -2.44
CA ASP A 206 20.68 -17.84 -2.54
C ASP A 206 20.05 -19.11 -1.92
N GLY A 207 18.83 -18.99 -1.36
CA GLY A 207 18.12 -20.08 -0.69
C GLY A 207 18.49 -20.25 0.79
N GLY A 208 19.50 -19.54 1.29
CA GLY A 208 19.90 -19.57 2.70
C GLY A 208 18.87 -18.88 3.60
N GLU A 209 18.77 -19.29 4.85
CA GLU A 209 17.88 -18.64 5.82
C GLU A 209 18.33 -17.22 6.17
N ASN A 210 17.38 -16.35 6.53
CA ASN A 210 17.64 -15.04 7.10
C ASN A 210 17.13 -14.91 8.55
N GLU A 211 17.32 -13.75 9.16
CA GLU A 211 16.94 -13.47 10.56
C GLU A 211 15.42 -13.66 10.83
N VAL A 212 14.59 -13.53 9.79
CA VAL A 212 13.13 -13.68 9.88
C VAL A 212 12.71 -15.16 9.75
N SER A 213 13.56 -16.06 9.26
CA SER A 213 13.22 -17.48 9.03
C SER A 213 12.59 -18.15 10.24
N LYS A 214 13.17 -17.90 11.42
CA LYS A 214 12.76 -18.46 12.71
C LYS A 214 11.48 -17.86 13.28
N LYS A 215 10.94 -16.82 12.65
CA LYS A 215 9.73 -16.11 13.09
C LYS A 215 8.51 -16.41 12.20
N ILE A 216 8.67 -17.22 11.15
CA ILE A 216 7.59 -17.48 10.19
C ILE A 216 6.75 -18.68 10.61
N LEU A 217 5.44 -18.48 10.63
CA LEU A 217 4.44 -19.53 10.77
C LEU A 217 3.50 -19.49 9.57
N THR A 218 3.55 -20.53 8.73
CA THR A 218 2.64 -20.65 7.57
C THR A 218 1.43 -21.48 7.94
N LEU A 219 0.24 -20.92 7.72
CA LEU A 219 -1.05 -21.51 8.07
C LEU A 219 -1.87 -21.78 6.80
N ARG A 220 -2.38 -23.00 6.69
CA ARG A 220 -3.16 -23.48 5.54
C ARG A 220 -4.53 -23.96 6.02
N PRO A 221 -5.61 -23.22 5.70
CA PRO A 221 -6.95 -23.58 6.14
C PRO A 221 -7.31 -25.03 5.73
N GLY A 222 -7.72 -25.86 6.69
CA GLY A 222 -8.06 -27.28 6.46
C GLY A 222 -6.88 -28.24 6.40
N GLU A 223 -5.67 -27.77 6.65
CA GLU A 223 -4.50 -28.59 6.96
C GLU A 223 -4.09 -28.31 8.42
N ASN A 224 -3.04 -27.52 8.64
CA ASN A 224 -2.55 -27.13 9.97
C ASN A 224 -3.28 -25.92 10.59
N PHE A 225 -4.38 -25.48 9.96
CA PHE A 225 -5.13 -24.31 10.40
C PHE A 225 -6.62 -24.61 10.34
N THR A 226 -7.15 -25.07 11.47
CA THR A 226 -8.57 -25.30 11.67
C THR A 226 -8.98 -24.83 13.06
N PHE A 227 -10.27 -24.61 13.27
CA PHE A 227 -10.81 -24.17 14.54
C PHE A 227 -11.98 -25.03 15.00
N SER A 228 -12.05 -25.30 16.29
CA SER A 228 -13.31 -25.71 16.90
C SER A 228 -14.30 -24.55 16.92
N ILE A 229 -15.59 -24.84 16.71
CA ILE A 229 -16.66 -23.83 16.79
C ILE A 229 -16.64 -23.14 18.16
N LYS A 230 -16.38 -23.91 19.23
CA LYS A 230 -16.27 -23.40 20.60
C LYS A 230 -15.15 -22.36 20.75
N TYR A 231 -14.00 -22.56 20.09
CA TYR A 231 -12.89 -21.63 20.15
C TYR A 231 -13.13 -20.36 19.31
N VAL A 232 -13.65 -20.52 18.09
CA VAL A 232 -14.01 -19.38 17.21
C VAL A 232 -15.06 -18.49 17.88
N GLY A 233 -15.97 -19.10 18.64
CA GLY A 233 -16.97 -18.41 19.41
C GLY A 233 -18.21 -18.08 18.60
N ARG A 234 -19.32 -17.92 19.32
CA ARG A 234 -20.65 -17.68 18.78
C ARG A 234 -20.74 -16.41 17.93
N ARG A 235 -20.18 -15.30 18.43
CA ARG A 235 -20.20 -14.00 17.74
C ARG A 235 -19.62 -14.13 16.34
N THR A 236 -18.45 -14.74 16.23
CA THR A 236 -17.76 -14.97 14.96
C THR A 236 -18.58 -15.86 14.01
N LEU A 237 -19.18 -16.95 14.52
CA LEU A 237 -20.02 -17.82 13.69
C LEU A 237 -21.25 -17.08 13.14
N ILE A 238 -21.92 -16.28 13.98
CA ILE A 238 -23.05 -15.44 13.56
C ILE A 238 -22.60 -14.43 12.50
N ASN A 239 -21.47 -13.75 12.72
CA ASN A 239 -20.92 -12.80 11.76
C ASN A 239 -20.59 -13.45 10.41
N ILE A 240 -20.08 -14.68 10.40
CA ILE A 240 -19.85 -15.43 9.15
C ILE A 240 -21.19 -15.73 8.45
N LEU A 241 -22.20 -16.19 9.20
CA LEU A 241 -23.51 -16.49 8.63
C LEU A 241 -24.18 -15.24 8.04
N GLU A 242 -24.13 -14.13 8.77
CA GLU A 242 -24.74 -12.85 8.39
C GLU A 242 -23.94 -12.14 7.30
N ASN A 243 -22.67 -11.82 7.58
CA ASN A 243 -21.86 -10.95 6.74
C ASN A 243 -21.14 -11.66 5.61
N VAL A 244 -20.91 -12.99 5.66
CA VAL A 244 -20.19 -13.69 4.59
C VAL A 244 -21.13 -14.54 3.74
N LEU A 245 -22.05 -15.26 4.38
CA LEU A 245 -22.98 -16.20 3.74
C LEU A 245 -24.34 -15.57 3.41
N ASP A 246 -24.51 -14.28 3.69
CA ASP A 246 -25.71 -13.48 3.37
C ASP A 246 -26.99 -14.18 3.84
N THR A 247 -26.96 -14.69 5.07
CA THR A 247 -28.08 -15.46 5.62
C THR A 247 -29.25 -14.52 5.93
N PRO A 248 -30.45 -14.75 5.35
CA PRO A 248 -31.61 -13.90 5.62
C PRO A 248 -31.97 -13.89 7.10
N GLY A 249 -32.45 -12.76 7.62
CA GLY A 249 -32.71 -12.60 9.06
C GLY A 249 -33.65 -13.65 9.67
N VAL A 250 -34.64 -14.16 8.91
CA VAL A 250 -35.51 -15.26 9.36
C VAL A 250 -34.71 -16.55 9.56
N THR A 251 -33.86 -16.91 8.59
CA THR A 251 -32.99 -18.09 8.63
C THR A 251 -31.92 -17.95 9.70
N LEU A 252 -31.34 -16.75 9.87
CA LEU A 252 -30.33 -16.47 10.88
C LEU A 252 -30.90 -16.67 12.30
N ARG A 253 -32.14 -16.23 12.55
CA ARG A 253 -32.82 -16.46 13.83
C ARG A 253 -32.98 -17.95 14.16
N GLU A 254 -33.33 -18.78 13.18
CA GLU A 254 -33.44 -20.23 13.40
C GLU A 254 -32.06 -20.86 13.65
N PHE A 255 -31.01 -20.44 12.92
CA PHE A 255 -29.63 -20.82 13.22
C PHE A 255 -29.26 -20.51 14.67
N ILE A 256 -29.54 -19.28 15.12
CA ILE A 256 -29.22 -18.85 16.49
C ILE A 256 -29.95 -19.72 17.53
N ARG A 257 -31.21 -20.08 17.31
CA ARG A 257 -31.95 -20.99 18.22
C ARG A 257 -31.34 -22.39 18.29
N ILE A 258 -30.88 -22.92 17.17
CA ILE A 258 -30.18 -24.21 17.14
C ILE A 258 -28.86 -24.12 17.90
N LEU A 259 -28.11 -23.02 17.70
CA LEU A 259 -26.88 -22.76 18.44
C LEU A 259 -27.15 -22.65 19.95
N ASP A 260 -28.19 -21.94 20.37
CA ASP A 260 -28.61 -21.82 21.77
C ASP A 260 -28.92 -23.19 22.40
N ASP A 261 -29.68 -24.03 21.70
CA ASP A 261 -30.03 -25.38 22.15
C ASP A 261 -28.78 -26.25 22.32
N LEU A 262 -27.88 -26.24 21.34
CA LEU A 262 -26.63 -27.02 21.39
C LEU A 262 -25.64 -26.50 22.45
N GLU A 263 -25.54 -25.18 22.61
CA GLU A 263 -24.72 -24.55 23.66
C GLU A 263 -25.23 -24.91 25.05
N SER A 264 -26.55 -24.86 25.28
CA SER A 264 -27.16 -25.20 26.57
C SER A 264 -26.93 -26.64 26.99
N LYS A 265 -26.81 -27.55 26.02
CA LYS A 265 -26.50 -28.98 26.22
C LYS A 265 -25.00 -29.27 26.28
N GLY A 266 -24.14 -28.28 26.00
CA GLY A 266 -22.69 -28.44 25.97
C GLY A 266 -22.16 -29.32 24.83
N CYS A 267 -22.95 -29.55 23.79
CA CYS A 267 -22.64 -30.45 22.67
C CYS A 267 -22.42 -29.73 21.33
N LEU A 268 -22.13 -28.42 21.36
CA LEU A 268 -21.91 -27.63 20.15
C LEU A 268 -20.67 -28.11 19.37
N THR A 269 -20.93 -28.81 18.28
CA THR A 269 -19.96 -29.25 17.27
C THR A 269 -20.52 -28.97 15.88
N LEU A 270 -19.66 -28.94 14.85
CA LEU A 270 -20.10 -28.75 13.48
C LEU A 270 -20.99 -29.92 13.04
N LYS A 271 -20.62 -31.16 13.41
CA LYS A 271 -21.47 -32.32 13.15
C LYS A 271 -22.84 -32.23 13.81
N ALA A 272 -22.90 -31.90 15.11
CA ALA A 272 -24.18 -31.77 15.82
C ALA A 272 -25.05 -30.64 15.25
N LEU A 273 -24.43 -29.54 14.79
CA LEU A 273 -25.14 -28.46 14.10
C LEU A 273 -25.84 -28.99 12.82
N GLY A 274 -25.12 -29.73 11.98
CA GLY A 274 -25.69 -30.32 10.77
C GLY A 274 -26.83 -31.29 11.03
N GLU A 275 -26.66 -32.23 11.97
CA GLU A 275 -27.68 -33.21 12.36
C GLU A 275 -28.94 -32.54 12.95
N THR A 276 -28.74 -31.49 13.75
CA THR A 276 -29.85 -30.73 14.34
C THR A 276 -30.61 -29.96 13.28
N ILE A 277 -29.93 -29.31 12.32
CA ILE A 277 -30.61 -28.61 11.21
C ILE A 277 -31.52 -29.54 10.43
N GLN A 278 -31.10 -30.78 10.15
CA GLN A 278 -31.90 -31.75 9.40
C GLN A 278 -33.21 -32.12 10.11
N THR A 279 -33.16 -32.22 11.44
CA THR A 279 -34.31 -32.64 12.27
C THR A 279 -35.09 -31.46 12.86
N TRP A 280 -34.58 -30.23 12.73
CA TRP A 280 -35.18 -29.04 13.31
C TRP A 280 -36.57 -28.75 12.73
N LYS A 281 -37.55 -28.55 13.61
CA LYS A 281 -38.93 -28.26 13.22
C LYS A 281 -39.05 -26.80 12.78
N CYS A 282 -38.88 -26.57 11.49
CA CYS A 282 -39.06 -25.27 10.85
C CYS A 282 -39.61 -25.43 9.42
N ASN A 283 -39.84 -24.31 8.75
CA ASN A 283 -40.22 -24.28 7.33
C ASN A 283 -39.14 -24.94 6.46
N GLU A 284 -39.54 -25.72 5.46
CA GLU A 284 -38.63 -26.48 4.59
C GLU A 284 -37.63 -25.58 3.85
N PHE A 285 -38.08 -24.46 3.28
CA PHE A 285 -37.17 -23.51 2.61
C PHE A 285 -36.16 -22.88 3.58
N VAL A 286 -36.56 -22.65 4.83
CA VAL A 286 -35.64 -22.16 5.87
C VAL A 286 -34.61 -23.23 6.21
N ARG A 287 -35.04 -24.50 6.34
CA ARG A 287 -34.14 -25.63 6.56
C ARG A 287 -33.13 -25.81 5.43
N ASP A 288 -33.57 -25.80 4.19
CA ASP A 288 -32.70 -25.91 3.01
C ASP A 288 -31.71 -24.74 2.93
N ALA A 289 -32.17 -23.54 3.26
CA ALA A 289 -31.31 -22.38 3.36
C ALA A 289 -30.23 -22.56 4.43
N MET A 290 -30.59 -23.10 5.61
CA MET A 290 -29.63 -23.42 6.68
C MET A 290 -28.63 -24.50 6.23
N LEU A 291 -29.10 -25.59 5.63
CA LEU A 291 -28.23 -26.66 5.11
C LEU A 291 -27.23 -26.14 4.09
N THR A 292 -27.66 -25.27 3.17
CA THR A 292 -26.77 -24.65 2.17
C THR A 292 -25.61 -23.88 2.82
N ARG A 293 -25.90 -23.16 3.92
CA ARG A 293 -24.92 -22.34 4.66
C ARG A 293 -23.99 -23.23 5.47
N TYR A 294 -24.55 -24.25 6.10
CA TYR A 294 -23.80 -25.32 6.77
C TYR A 294 -22.81 -26.02 5.82
N TYR A 295 -23.24 -26.40 4.62
CA TYR A 295 -22.34 -27.00 3.63
C TYR A 295 -21.27 -26.02 3.15
N SER A 296 -21.54 -24.72 3.11
CA SER A 296 -20.53 -23.70 2.83
C SER A 296 -19.47 -23.61 3.94
N LEU A 297 -19.88 -23.71 5.21
CA LEU A 297 -18.96 -23.80 6.35
C LEU A 297 -18.10 -25.07 6.27
N LEU A 298 -18.69 -26.23 5.95
CA LEU A 298 -17.94 -27.48 5.74
C LEU A 298 -16.95 -27.37 4.58
N ALA A 299 -17.39 -26.84 3.43
CA ALA A 299 -16.56 -26.69 2.24
C ALA A 299 -15.38 -25.72 2.45
N SER A 300 -15.47 -24.81 3.42
CA SER A 300 -14.33 -23.95 3.82
C SER A 300 -13.15 -24.76 4.38
N LYS A 301 -13.43 -25.95 4.94
CA LYS A 301 -12.50 -26.79 5.71
C LYS A 301 -11.83 -26.09 6.90
N LEU A 302 -12.36 -24.94 7.33
CA LEU A 302 -11.79 -24.18 8.44
C LEU A 302 -12.17 -24.75 9.80
N PHE A 303 -13.28 -25.48 9.90
CA PHE A 303 -13.82 -25.93 11.17
C PHE A 303 -13.54 -27.42 11.41
N THR A 304 -13.22 -27.77 12.65
CA THR A 304 -12.97 -29.14 13.11
C THR A 304 -13.73 -29.42 14.40
N ASP A 305 -14.14 -30.67 14.60
CA ASP A 305 -14.71 -31.14 15.87
C ASP A 305 -13.64 -31.73 16.79
N SER A 306 -12.43 -31.97 16.27
CA SER A 306 -11.27 -32.42 17.04
C SER A 306 -10.61 -31.25 17.76
N ILE A 307 -10.53 -31.32 19.08
CA ILE A 307 -9.90 -30.28 19.91
C ILE A 307 -8.39 -30.26 19.69
N GLU A 308 -7.77 -31.43 19.46
CA GLU A 308 -6.32 -31.56 19.25
C GLU A 308 -5.86 -30.90 17.95
N ASP A 309 -6.69 -30.94 16.91
CA ASP A 309 -6.41 -30.33 15.62
C ASP A 309 -6.76 -28.82 15.57
N SER A 310 -7.40 -28.30 16.62
CA SER A 310 -7.84 -26.91 16.68
C SER A 310 -6.65 -25.99 16.98
N PHE A 311 -6.34 -25.12 16.01
CA PHE A 311 -5.34 -24.07 16.16
C PHE A 311 -5.80 -23.00 17.16
N LYS A 312 -4.87 -22.50 17.98
CA LYS A 312 -5.08 -21.36 18.87
C LYS A 312 -4.02 -20.29 18.62
N PHE A 313 -4.47 -19.04 18.56
CA PHE A 313 -3.55 -17.92 18.31
C PHE A 313 -2.67 -17.71 19.53
N GLU A 314 -3.23 -17.78 20.73
CA GLU A 314 -2.50 -17.59 21.99
C GLU A 314 -1.27 -18.50 22.07
N ASP A 315 -1.40 -19.76 21.66
CA ASP A 315 -0.29 -20.73 21.68
C ASP A 315 0.82 -20.33 20.71
N ALA A 316 0.47 -19.88 19.50
CA ALA A 316 1.44 -19.37 18.53
C ALA A 316 2.15 -18.10 19.04
N PHE A 317 1.41 -17.12 19.53
CA PHE A 317 1.99 -15.88 20.05
C PHE A 317 2.89 -16.12 21.27
N ASN A 318 2.54 -17.08 22.14
CA ASN A 318 3.37 -17.47 23.29
C ASN A 318 4.65 -18.20 22.89
N HIS A 319 4.61 -18.98 21.80
CA HIS A 319 5.78 -19.66 21.25
C HIS A 319 6.79 -18.67 20.66
N PHE A 320 6.32 -17.65 19.95
CA PHE A 320 7.16 -16.66 19.27
C PHE A 320 7.25 -15.35 20.08
N LYS A 321 8.16 -15.30 21.07
CA LYS A 321 8.31 -14.14 21.97
C LYS A 321 9.04 -12.93 21.37
N GLU A 322 9.78 -13.12 20.28
CA GLU A 322 10.61 -12.08 19.63
C GLU A 322 10.01 -11.60 18.30
N GLY A 323 8.69 -11.69 18.16
CA GLY A 323 7.95 -11.37 16.94
C GLY A 323 7.60 -12.60 16.10
N LEU A 324 6.56 -12.46 15.29
CA LEU A 324 5.93 -13.54 14.52
C LEU A 324 5.43 -13.01 13.19
N VAL A 325 5.68 -13.74 12.11
CA VAL A 325 5.06 -13.52 10.80
C VAL A 325 4.17 -14.71 10.49
N MET A 326 2.88 -14.53 10.76
CA MET A 326 1.84 -15.51 10.50
C MET A 326 1.29 -15.33 9.09
N ILE A 327 1.59 -16.26 8.20
CA ILE A 327 1.19 -16.21 6.79
C ILE A 327 0.02 -17.15 6.58
N ILE A 328 -1.16 -16.60 6.31
CA ILE A 328 -2.38 -17.36 6.07
C ILE A 328 -2.59 -17.50 4.56
N GLN A 329 -2.39 -18.71 4.04
CA GLN A 329 -2.46 -19.00 2.61
C GLN A 329 -3.91 -19.14 2.11
N LEU A 330 -4.31 -18.24 1.21
CA LEU A 330 -5.67 -18.16 0.67
C LEU A 330 -5.73 -18.47 -0.84
N GLY A 331 -4.58 -18.57 -1.53
CA GLY A 331 -4.55 -18.65 -2.99
C GLY A 331 -5.30 -19.82 -3.61
N ASN A 332 -5.24 -21.00 -2.98
CA ASN A 332 -5.90 -22.21 -3.47
C ASN A 332 -7.36 -22.36 -2.97
N LYS A 333 -7.93 -21.33 -2.32
CA LYS A 333 -9.26 -21.39 -1.73
C LYS A 333 -10.31 -20.71 -2.62
N PRO A 334 -11.54 -21.28 -2.72
CA PRO A 334 -12.66 -20.60 -3.37
C PRO A 334 -12.97 -19.24 -2.72
N PRO A 335 -13.55 -18.26 -3.45
CA PRO A 335 -13.83 -16.92 -2.92
C PRO A 335 -14.63 -16.93 -1.60
N ILE A 336 -15.65 -17.80 -1.49
CA ILE A 336 -16.44 -17.89 -0.26
C ILE A 336 -15.61 -18.40 0.92
N ALA A 337 -14.74 -19.40 0.70
CA ALA A 337 -13.86 -19.93 1.73
C ALA A 337 -12.83 -18.88 2.17
N ARG A 338 -12.29 -18.08 1.25
CA ARG A 338 -11.39 -16.95 1.59
C ARG A 338 -12.09 -15.97 2.54
N ARG A 339 -13.32 -15.58 2.22
CA ARG A 339 -14.11 -14.67 3.06
C ARG A 339 -14.42 -15.27 4.44
N ILE A 340 -14.78 -16.55 4.51
CA ILE A 340 -15.00 -17.25 5.79
C ILE A 340 -13.74 -17.24 6.65
N VAL A 341 -12.57 -17.54 6.06
CA VAL A 341 -11.29 -17.55 6.78
C VAL A 341 -10.96 -16.14 7.29
N VAL A 342 -11.02 -15.13 6.43
CA VAL A 342 -10.73 -13.74 6.82
C VAL A 342 -11.66 -13.29 7.95
N GLU A 343 -12.96 -13.51 7.82
CA GLU A 343 -13.94 -13.13 8.84
C GLU A 343 -13.68 -13.84 10.17
N ALA A 344 -13.40 -15.15 10.14
CA ALA A 344 -13.10 -15.93 11.34
C ALA A 344 -11.85 -15.44 12.06
N VAL A 345 -10.79 -15.17 11.29
CA VAL A 345 -9.50 -14.72 11.82
C VAL A 345 -9.61 -13.33 12.40
N LEU A 346 -10.20 -12.38 11.68
CA LEU A 346 -10.31 -10.99 12.14
C LEU A 346 -11.12 -10.88 13.43
N ASN A 347 -12.32 -11.48 13.47
CA ASN A 347 -13.14 -11.45 14.68
C ASN A 347 -12.39 -12.07 15.86
N LYS A 348 -11.75 -13.23 15.65
CA LYS A 348 -11.03 -13.89 16.73
C LYS A 348 -9.82 -13.10 17.21
N ILE A 349 -9.05 -12.50 16.30
CA ILE A 349 -7.89 -11.66 16.65
C ILE A 349 -8.35 -10.42 17.40
N CYS A 350 -9.40 -9.74 16.94
CA CYS A 350 -9.98 -8.60 17.63
C CYS A 350 -10.46 -8.96 19.05
N ASP A 351 -11.15 -10.08 19.24
CA ASP A 351 -11.59 -10.55 20.56
C ASP A 351 -10.40 -10.82 21.51
N LEU A 352 -9.31 -11.41 21.00
CA LEU A 352 -8.11 -11.69 21.79
C LEU A 352 -7.34 -10.42 22.15
N LEU A 353 -7.30 -9.45 21.23
CA LEU A 353 -6.69 -8.15 21.44
C LEU A 353 -7.47 -7.29 22.43
N GLU A 354 -8.80 -7.22 22.29
CA GLU A 354 -9.68 -6.49 23.23
C GLU A 354 -9.57 -7.05 24.66
N SER A 355 -9.30 -8.35 24.78
CA SER A 355 -9.05 -9.02 26.07
C SER A 355 -7.57 -9.06 26.51
N ASN A 356 -6.67 -8.38 25.79
CA ASN A 356 -5.23 -8.33 26.04
C ASN A 356 -4.55 -9.72 26.15
N LYS A 357 -5.07 -10.73 25.46
CA LYS A 357 -4.50 -12.09 25.43
C LYS A 357 -3.35 -12.25 24.44
N ILE A 358 -3.28 -11.37 23.45
CA ILE A 358 -2.19 -11.29 22.48
C ILE A 358 -1.72 -9.83 22.36
N PRO A 359 -0.44 -9.60 22.00
CA PRO A 359 0.10 -8.26 21.79
C PRO A 359 -0.47 -7.59 20.53
N PRO A 360 -0.36 -6.25 20.42
CA PRO A 360 -0.70 -5.52 19.20
C PRO A 360 -0.04 -6.12 17.96
N THR A 361 -0.76 -6.12 16.85
CA THR A 361 -0.41 -6.89 15.66
C THR A 361 -0.62 -6.08 14.39
N PHE A 362 0.34 -6.16 13.46
CA PHE A 362 0.18 -5.62 12.11
C PHE A 362 -0.58 -6.61 11.23
N LEU A 363 -1.55 -6.10 10.47
CA LEU A 363 -2.35 -6.88 9.54
C LEU A 363 -2.03 -6.45 8.10
N PHE A 364 -1.56 -7.38 7.27
CA PHE A 364 -1.34 -7.14 5.84
C PHE A 364 -2.41 -7.87 5.04
N ALA A 365 -3.32 -7.10 4.45
CA ALA A 365 -4.43 -7.59 3.65
C ALA A 365 -4.07 -7.53 2.15
N GLU A 366 -3.51 -8.62 1.61
CA GLU A 366 -3.19 -8.73 0.18
C GLU A 366 -4.45 -8.92 -0.67
N GLU A 367 -4.52 -8.22 -1.82
CA GLU A 367 -5.67 -8.18 -2.72
C GLU A 367 -6.99 -8.00 -1.96
N ALA A 368 -7.00 -7.02 -1.06
CA ALA A 368 -8.09 -6.78 -0.12
C ALA A 368 -9.46 -6.68 -0.79
N HIS A 369 -9.53 -6.14 -2.01
CA HIS A 369 -10.76 -6.04 -2.81
C HIS A 369 -11.49 -7.38 -3.02
N LEU A 370 -10.84 -8.53 -2.83
CA LEU A 370 -11.44 -9.86 -2.98
C LEU A 370 -12.29 -10.30 -1.78
N TYR A 371 -12.10 -9.68 -0.61
CA TYR A 371 -12.76 -10.08 0.64
C TYR A 371 -13.18 -8.91 1.53
N LEU A 372 -12.91 -7.67 1.14
CA LEU A 372 -13.38 -6.49 1.84
C LEU A 372 -14.88 -6.31 1.60
N ARG A 373 -15.66 -6.29 2.69
CA ARG A 373 -17.08 -5.90 2.71
C ARG A 373 -17.21 -4.62 3.52
N GLU A 374 -18.08 -3.71 3.07
CA GLU A 374 -18.16 -2.33 3.57
C GLU A 374 -18.43 -2.27 5.08
N THR A 375 -19.34 -3.09 5.62
CA THR A 375 -19.84 -2.90 7.00
C THR A 375 -18.85 -3.29 8.11
N TYR A 376 -18.22 -4.47 8.04
CA TYR A 376 -17.37 -4.97 9.13
C TYR A 376 -16.00 -4.30 9.17
N TRP A 377 -15.39 -4.09 7.99
CA TRP A 377 -14.08 -3.46 7.91
C TRP A 377 -14.13 -2.00 8.36
N ASP A 378 -15.23 -1.28 8.12
CA ASP A 378 -15.39 0.09 8.62
C ASP A 378 -15.38 0.14 10.16
N ASP A 379 -16.07 -0.79 10.85
CA ASP A 379 -16.02 -0.87 12.33
C ASP A 379 -14.62 -1.24 12.83
N LEU A 380 -13.96 -2.21 12.18
CA LEU A 380 -12.58 -2.57 12.52
C LEU A 380 -11.65 -1.38 12.38
N ILE A 381 -11.73 -0.63 11.29
CA ILE A 381 -10.83 0.49 10.99
C ILE A 381 -11.06 1.66 11.95
N THR A 382 -12.31 2.00 12.27
CA THR A 382 -12.61 3.08 13.24
C THR A 382 -12.10 2.77 14.65
N ARG A 383 -12.01 1.48 15.02
CA ARG A 383 -11.57 1.01 16.34
C ARG A 383 -10.18 0.35 16.32
N MET A 384 -9.46 0.37 15.21
CA MET A 384 -8.23 -0.42 15.00
C MET A 384 -7.15 -0.10 16.05
N ARG A 385 -7.04 1.17 16.44
CA ARG A 385 -6.09 1.63 17.47
C ARG A 385 -6.48 1.21 18.88
N HIS A 386 -7.78 1.06 19.15
CA HIS A 386 -8.28 0.56 20.42
C HIS A 386 -8.02 -0.94 20.55
N TYR A 387 -8.20 -1.70 19.47
CA TYR A 387 -7.84 -3.11 19.47
C TYR A 387 -6.32 -3.33 19.43
N GLY A 388 -5.55 -2.44 18.79
CA GLY A 388 -4.13 -2.70 18.51
C GLY A 388 -3.93 -3.59 17.28
N VAL A 389 -4.81 -3.48 16.28
CA VAL A 389 -4.59 -4.04 14.94
C VAL A 389 -4.17 -2.93 14.00
N PHE A 390 -3.00 -3.01 13.39
CA PHE A 390 -2.50 -1.96 12.48
C PHE A 390 -2.52 -2.47 11.04
N THR A 391 -3.51 -2.01 10.27
CA THR A 391 -3.85 -2.58 8.97
C THR A 391 -3.09 -1.89 7.84
N THR A 392 -2.57 -2.72 6.93
CA THR A 392 -2.04 -2.33 5.63
C THR A 392 -2.86 -3.01 4.55
N PHE A 393 -3.62 -2.24 3.78
CA PHE A 393 -4.36 -2.74 2.62
C PHE A 393 -3.46 -2.74 1.39
N ILE A 394 -3.40 -3.85 0.68
CA ILE A 394 -2.70 -3.97 -0.59
C ILE A 394 -3.71 -4.34 -1.67
N THR A 395 -3.87 -3.49 -2.68
CA THR A 395 -4.84 -3.73 -3.76
C THR A 395 -4.32 -3.20 -5.09
N ASN A 396 -4.78 -3.78 -6.20
CA ASN A 396 -4.66 -3.19 -7.53
C ASN A 396 -5.94 -2.45 -7.99
N GLN A 397 -7.02 -2.54 -7.22
CA GLN A 397 -8.31 -1.89 -7.44
C GLN A 397 -8.55 -0.89 -6.32
N PRO A 398 -8.10 0.36 -6.48
CA PRO A 398 -8.29 1.38 -5.47
C PRO A 398 -9.77 1.72 -5.24
N ASP A 399 -10.60 1.72 -6.29
CA ASP A 399 -12.04 1.95 -6.26
C ASP A 399 -12.82 0.95 -5.38
N ALA A 400 -12.31 -0.27 -5.26
CA ALA A 400 -12.92 -1.31 -4.44
C ALA A 400 -12.70 -1.13 -2.93
N ILE A 401 -11.81 -0.24 -2.49
CA ILE A 401 -11.66 0.10 -1.07
C ILE A 401 -12.67 1.22 -0.72
N PRO A 402 -13.52 1.06 0.30
CA PRO A 402 -14.48 2.06 0.72
C PRO A 402 -13.85 3.43 0.97
N VAL A 403 -14.55 4.49 0.56
CA VAL A 403 -14.11 5.89 0.75
C VAL A 403 -13.88 6.20 2.23
N GLY A 404 -14.66 5.59 3.14
CA GLY A 404 -14.49 5.75 4.59
C GLY A 404 -13.13 5.29 5.10
N ILE A 405 -12.58 4.21 4.53
CA ILE A 405 -11.24 3.69 4.85
C ILE A 405 -10.17 4.64 4.30
N TYR A 406 -10.31 5.09 3.05
CA TYR A 406 -9.36 6.04 2.46
C TYR A 406 -9.24 7.34 3.25
N ARG A 407 -10.35 7.91 3.71
CA ARG A 407 -10.35 9.14 4.51
C ARG A 407 -9.65 8.99 5.86
N GLN A 408 -9.53 7.76 6.36
CA GLN A 408 -8.83 7.45 7.61
C GLN A 408 -7.39 6.99 7.38
N ALA A 409 -6.96 6.82 6.11
CA ALA A 409 -5.62 6.36 5.80
C ALA A 409 -4.58 7.40 6.23
N ASP A 410 -3.69 7.00 7.13
CA ASP A 410 -2.60 7.84 7.59
C ASP A 410 -1.47 7.90 6.56
N ASN A 411 -1.28 6.80 5.81
CA ASN A 411 -0.23 6.68 4.81
C ASN A 411 -0.74 6.00 3.54
N ILE A 412 -0.33 6.52 2.38
CA ILE A 412 -0.64 5.95 1.07
C ILE A 412 0.67 5.80 0.27
N PHE A 413 0.92 4.58 -0.20
CA PHE A 413 1.99 4.25 -1.14
C PHE A 413 1.36 3.99 -2.50
N LEU A 414 1.46 4.98 -3.37
CA LEU A 414 0.81 4.98 -4.68
C LEU A 414 1.82 4.68 -5.78
N PHE A 415 1.79 3.46 -6.29
CA PHE A 415 2.55 3.07 -7.47
C PHE A 415 1.84 3.51 -8.74
N ASN A 416 2.53 3.35 -9.88
CA ASN A 416 1.98 3.74 -11.17
C ASN A 416 0.54 3.26 -11.38
N PHE A 417 -0.31 4.21 -11.79
CA PHE A 417 -1.72 4.01 -12.08
C PHE A 417 -2.14 4.95 -13.21
N ILE A 418 -2.98 4.48 -14.13
CA ILE A 418 -3.34 5.22 -15.35
C ILE A 418 -4.75 5.83 -15.24
N ASN A 419 -5.70 5.10 -14.65
CA ASN A 419 -7.10 5.51 -14.57
C ASN A 419 -7.24 6.82 -13.76
N SER A 420 -7.83 7.84 -14.38
CA SER A 420 -8.03 9.16 -13.77
C SER A 420 -8.98 9.15 -12.59
N ASN A 421 -10.06 8.35 -12.67
CA ASN A 421 -11.12 8.36 -11.65
C ASN A 421 -10.59 7.81 -10.33
N ASP A 422 -9.78 6.76 -10.43
CA ASP A 422 -9.13 6.12 -9.30
C ASP A 422 -8.09 7.04 -8.63
N LEU A 423 -7.32 7.78 -9.43
CA LEU A 423 -6.39 8.80 -8.92
C LEU A 423 -7.11 9.97 -8.26
N GLU A 424 -8.27 10.38 -8.78
CA GLU A 424 -9.11 11.40 -8.15
C GLU A 424 -9.66 10.96 -6.79
N MET A 425 -10.07 9.69 -6.67
CA MET A 425 -10.53 9.12 -5.41
C MET A 425 -9.41 9.13 -4.36
N VAL A 426 -8.21 8.67 -4.74
CA VAL A 426 -7.05 8.67 -3.86
C VAL A 426 -6.67 10.10 -3.45
N SER A 427 -6.68 11.04 -4.40
CA SER A 427 -6.37 12.45 -4.09
C SER A 427 -7.37 13.06 -3.12
N LYS A 428 -8.68 12.83 -3.30
CA LYS A 428 -9.74 13.34 -2.39
C LYS A 428 -9.59 12.85 -0.94
N ALA A 429 -8.89 11.74 -0.74
CA ALA A 429 -8.63 11.17 0.57
C ALA A 429 -7.25 11.52 1.13
N SER A 430 -6.40 12.15 0.32
CA SER A 430 -5.04 12.51 0.68
C SER A 430 -4.91 14.02 0.88
N MET A 431 -3.81 14.46 1.51
CA MET A 431 -3.45 15.89 1.60
C MET A 431 -2.87 16.45 0.29
N VAL A 432 -2.90 15.67 -0.80
CA VAL A 432 -2.27 16.00 -2.08
C VAL A 432 -3.34 16.27 -3.12
N ASP A 433 -3.15 17.37 -3.84
CA ASP A 433 -4.00 17.79 -4.94
C ASP A 433 -4.00 16.79 -6.12
N VAL A 434 -5.12 16.76 -6.84
CA VAL A 434 -5.37 15.82 -7.94
C VAL A 434 -4.35 15.98 -9.06
N GLU A 435 -3.92 17.20 -9.35
CA GLU A 435 -3.00 17.52 -10.44
C GLU A 435 -1.60 16.96 -10.18
N THR A 436 -1.08 17.17 -8.97
CA THR A 436 0.18 16.55 -8.51
C THR A 436 0.09 15.03 -8.64
N VAL A 437 -0.95 14.42 -8.08
CA VAL A 437 -1.10 12.95 -8.09
C VAL A 437 -1.14 12.44 -9.54
N LYS A 438 -1.95 13.06 -10.41
CA LYS A 438 -2.05 12.66 -11.82
C LYS A 438 -0.72 12.82 -12.56
N SER A 439 -0.03 13.94 -12.39
CA SER A 439 1.21 14.23 -13.12
C SER A 439 2.36 13.32 -12.67
N LEU A 440 2.54 13.17 -11.35
CA LEU A 440 3.64 12.38 -10.81
C LEU A 440 3.42 10.87 -10.99
N VAL A 441 2.22 10.36 -10.73
CA VAL A 441 1.99 8.91 -10.64
C VAL A 441 1.93 8.23 -12.02
N ARG A 442 1.40 8.91 -13.03
CA ARG A 442 1.25 8.34 -14.38
C ARG A 442 2.58 8.02 -15.04
N THR A 443 3.61 8.80 -14.74
CA THR A 443 4.95 8.68 -15.31
C THR A 443 5.86 7.75 -14.50
N LEU A 444 5.41 7.21 -13.36
CA LEU A 444 6.27 6.40 -12.50
C LEU A 444 6.75 5.12 -13.18
N PRO A 445 8.07 4.84 -13.17
CA PRO A 445 8.57 3.55 -13.59
C PRO A 445 8.13 2.43 -12.63
N PRO A 446 8.26 1.15 -13.03
CA PRO A 446 8.09 0.03 -12.12
C PRO A 446 8.99 0.19 -10.87
N ARG A 447 8.49 -0.28 -9.73
CA ARG A 447 9.15 -0.19 -8.40
C ARG A 447 9.35 1.24 -7.90
N HIS A 448 8.75 2.24 -8.51
CA HIS A 448 8.68 3.58 -7.97
C HIS A 448 7.27 3.86 -7.44
N CYS A 449 7.18 4.54 -6.32
CA CYS A 449 5.91 4.96 -5.74
C CYS A 449 5.98 6.39 -5.22
N LEU A 450 4.82 7.04 -5.22
CA LEU A 450 4.56 8.26 -4.48
C LEU A 450 4.14 7.88 -3.06
N VAL A 451 4.90 8.33 -2.09
CA VAL A 451 4.64 8.15 -0.65
C VAL A 451 3.95 9.41 -0.14
N ILE A 452 2.81 9.21 0.52
CA ILE A 452 1.97 10.29 1.07
C ILE A 452 1.64 9.94 2.52
N GLY A 453 1.57 10.96 3.38
CA GLY A 453 1.10 10.83 4.77
C GLY A 453 2.20 11.01 5.81
N LYS A 454 1.98 10.46 7.02
CA LYS A 454 2.88 10.63 8.17
C LYS A 454 4.28 10.07 7.91
N VAL A 455 4.38 8.95 7.19
CA VAL A 455 5.67 8.35 6.76
C VAL A 455 6.50 9.26 5.87
N ALA A 456 5.89 10.30 5.31
CA ALA A 456 6.54 11.29 4.45
C ALA A 456 6.48 12.70 5.06
N GLY A 457 6.20 12.83 6.36
CA GLY A 457 6.06 14.14 7.02
C GLY A 457 4.97 15.03 6.44
N ASN A 458 3.92 14.41 5.87
CA ASN A 458 2.87 15.08 5.11
C ASN A 458 3.35 15.87 3.88
N LEU A 459 4.58 15.59 3.42
CA LEU A 459 5.15 16.08 2.19
C LEU A 459 5.23 14.91 1.20
N PRO A 460 4.68 15.00 -0.02
CA PRO A 460 4.69 13.87 -0.94
C PRO A 460 6.11 13.59 -1.45
N CYS A 461 6.55 12.34 -1.45
CA CYS A 461 7.89 11.97 -1.94
C CYS A 461 7.84 10.82 -2.94
N LEU A 462 8.62 10.96 -4.01
CA LEU A 462 8.86 9.88 -4.95
C LEU A 462 10.06 9.06 -4.51
N ILE A 463 9.85 7.75 -4.37
CA ILE A 463 10.90 6.81 -4.02
C ILE A 463 10.95 5.65 -4.99
N LYS A 464 12.16 5.13 -5.17
CA LYS A 464 12.44 3.82 -5.75
C LYS A 464 12.52 2.81 -4.61
N VAL A 465 11.60 1.85 -4.59
CA VAL A 465 11.54 0.82 -3.55
C VAL A 465 12.80 -0.04 -3.60
N ALA A 466 13.38 -0.28 -2.43
CA ALA A 466 14.56 -1.12 -2.31
C ALA A 466 14.28 -2.51 -2.86
N SER A 467 15.30 -3.16 -3.42
CA SER A 467 15.19 -4.55 -3.87
C SER A 467 15.68 -5.48 -2.76
N PRO A 468 14.77 -6.03 -1.94
CA PRO A 468 15.17 -6.87 -0.82
C PRO A 468 15.84 -8.17 -1.28
N ASN A 469 16.72 -8.69 -0.43
CA ASN A 469 17.41 -9.96 -0.62
C ASN A 469 16.60 -11.12 -0.04
N PHE A 470 15.33 -11.26 -0.45
CA PHE A 470 14.54 -12.46 -0.16
C PHE A 470 14.22 -13.24 -1.43
N GLN A 471 13.93 -14.52 -1.29
CA GLN A 471 13.52 -15.40 -2.37
C GLN A 471 12.17 -14.94 -2.91
N ALA A 472 12.10 -14.62 -4.20
CA ALA A 472 10.84 -14.30 -4.85
C ALA A 472 10.06 -15.59 -5.10
N LEU A 473 8.90 -15.74 -4.46
CA LEU A 473 7.89 -16.73 -4.83
C LEU A 473 6.83 -16.06 -5.70
N GLY A 474 6.20 -16.82 -6.60
CA GLY A 474 5.17 -16.31 -7.50
C GLY A 474 5.62 -16.06 -8.94
N GLU A 475 6.64 -16.77 -9.44
CA GLU A 475 6.99 -16.68 -10.87
C GLU A 475 5.75 -16.95 -11.73
N THR A 476 5.44 -16.01 -12.63
CA THR A 476 4.37 -16.17 -13.60
C THR A 476 4.62 -17.46 -14.38
N LYS A 477 3.66 -18.39 -14.36
CA LYS A 477 3.70 -19.58 -15.20
C LYS A 477 3.61 -19.13 -16.66
N ARG A 478 4.76 -18.95 -17.30
CA ARG A 478 4.85 -18.56 -18.71
C ARG A 478 4.77 -19.80 -19.59
N PHE A 479 3.97 -19.72 -20.64
CA PHE A 479 3.92 -20.75 -21.68
C PHE A 479 5.28 -20.89 -22.38
N PHE A 480 5.90 -19.75 -22.72
CA PHE A 480 7.24 -19.69 -23.27
C PHE A 480 8.26 -19.62 -22.13
N LYS A 481 8.87 -20.76 -21.80
CA LYS A 481 10.01 -20.80 -20.89
C LYS A 481 11.23 -20.23 -21.62
N THR A 482 11.90 -19.24 -21.03
CA THR A 482 13.16 -18.73 -21.55
C THR A 482 14.20 -19.85 -21.57
N ARG A 483 15.12 -19.91 -22.55
CA ARG A 483 16.16 -20.96 -22.66
C ARG A 483 16.93 -21.18 -21.34
N VAL A 484 17.14 -20.12 -20.55
CA VAL A 484 17.80 -20.16 -19.24
C VAL A 484 16.99 -20.98 -18.20
N GLN A 485 15.68 -20.75 -18.10
CA GLN A 485 14.80 -21.50 -17.20
C GLN A 485 14.69 -22.98 -17.60
N TYR A 486 14.78 -23.30 -18.90
CA TYR A 486 14.76 -24.69 -19.37
C TYR A 486 16.01 -25.47 -18.91
N ILE A 487 17.18 -24.82 -18.86
CA ILE A 487 18.44 -25.42 -18.39
C ILE A 487 18.41 -25.65 -16.87
N GLU A 488 17.92 -24.69 -16.08
CA GLU A 488 17.77 -24.86 -14.61
C GLU A 488 16.73 -25.94 -14.25
N THR A 489 15.64 -26.04 -15.01
CA THR A 489 14.64 -27.11 -14.78
C THR A 489 15.18 -28.50 -15.16
N LEU A 490 16.11 -28.57 -16.13
CA LEU A 490 16.80 -29.82 -16.48
C LEU A 490 17.84 -30.18 -15.43
N ALA A 491 18.64 -29.23 -14.94
CA ALA A 491 19.62 -29.45 -13.89
C ALA A 491 18.98 -30.03 -12.61
N ASN A 492 17.85 -29.48 -12.17
CA ASN A 492 17.12 -29.98 -10.99
C ASN A 492 16.40 -31.32 -11.22
N ARG A 493 16.30 -31.82 -12.46
CA ARG A 493 15.76 -33.16 -12.76
C ARG A 493 16.82 -34.26 -12.78
N PHE A 494 18.11 -33.91 -12.77
CA PHE A 494 19.21 -34.88 -12.72
C PHE A 494 19.76 -35.10 -11.30
N GLU A 495 19.20 -34.44 -10.27
CA GLU A 495 19.53 -34.65 -8.85
C GLU A 495 18.48 -35.48 -8.07
N HIS A 496 17.58 -36.19 -8.77
CA HIS A 496 16.68 -37.18 -8.17
C HIS A 496 16.85 -38.58 -8.78
#